data_AF-A0A9W5YEU9-F1
#
_entry.id   AF-A0A9W5YEU9-F1
#
_cell.length_a   1.000
_cell.length_b   1.000
_cell.length_c   1.000
_cell.angle_alpha   90.00
_cell.angle_beta   90.00
_cell.angle_gamma   90.00
#
_symmetry.space_group_name_H-M   'P 1'
#
loop_
_entity.id
_entity.type
_entity.pdbx_description
1 polymer ?
#
loop_
_entity_poly.entity_id
_entity_poly.type
_entity_poly.pdbx_seq_one_letter_code
_entity_poly.pdbx_strand_id
1 'polypeptide(L)' 'MEVKKYRSYWAVYDKDENLVCVTVYKKGAMEVKRRMDILLNQLNKGKQNESVLQGQ' A
#
# COMPACT_ATOMS: atom_id res chain seq x y z
N MET A 1 0.17 4.84 2.77
CA MET A 1 0.22 5.15 1.32
C MET A 1 -0.57 6.41 1.03
N GLU A 2 -0.06 7.26 0.15
CA GLU A 2 -0.65 8.55 -0.21
C GLU A 2 -0.81 8.70 -1.73
N VAL A 3 -1.91 9.32 -2.17
CA VAL A 3 -2.15 9.63 -3.60
C VAL A 3 -1.88 11.10 -3.86
N LYS A 4 -0.89 11.41 -4.69
CA LYS A 4 -0.50 12.79 -5.06
C LYS A 4 -0.61 13.02 -6.57
N LYS A 5 -0.81 14.28 -6.97
CA LYS A 5 -0.75 14.66 -8.38
C LYS A 5 0.71 14.60 -8.85
N TYR A 6 0.96 13.96 -9.99
CA TYR A 6 2.28 13.79 -10.58
C TYR A 6 2.27 14.32 -12.01
N ARG A 7 2.52 15.63 -12.17
CA ARG A 7 2.34 16.34 -13.44
C ARG A 7 0.92 16.14 -13.99
N SER A 8 0.78 15.50 -15.15
CA SER A 8 -0.49 15.16 -15.79
C SER A 8 -1.08 13.81 -15.33
N TYR A 9 -0.39 13.10 -14.45
CA TYR A 9 -0.75 11.78 -13.92
C TYR A 9 -1.06 11.85 -12.42
N TRP A 10 -1.38 10.69 -11.86
CA TRP A 10 -1.55 10.45 -10.43
C TRP A 10 -0.54 9.43 -9.97
N ALA A 11 0.07 9.64 -8.81
CA ALA A 11 1.05 8.74 -8.23
C ALA A 11 0.61 8.28 -6.84
N VAL A 12 0.98 7.04 -6.51
CA VAL A 12 0.87 6.47 -5.16
C VAL A 12 2.26 6.42 -4.57
N TYR A 13 2.42 6.94 -3.36
CA TYR A 13 3.65 6.88 -2.58
C TYR A 13 3.44 6.03 -1.33
N ASP A 14 4.49 5.34 -0.88
CA ASP A 14 4.50 4.67 0.41
C ASP A 14 4.73 5.66 1.57
N LYS A 15 4.97 5.14 2.78
CA LYS A 15 5.20 5.95 3.98
C LYS A 15 6.60 6.59 4.02
N ASP A 16 7.54 6.04 3.25
CA ASP A 16 8.94 6.45 3.16
C ASP A 16 9.16 7.31 1.90
N GLU A 17 8.07 7.84 1.34
CA GLU A 17 8.01 8.67 0.13
C GLU A 17 8.50 8.00 -1.17
N ASN A 18 8.61 6.66 -1.19
CA ASN A 18 8.96 5.95 -2.41
C ASN A 18 7.77 5.85 -3.37
N LEU A 19 8.05 6.01 -4.67
CA LEU A 19 7.04 5.87 -5.72
C LEU A 19 6.64 4.40 -5.88
N VAL A 20 5.34 4.12 -5.69
CA VAL A 20 4.77 2.77 -5.81
C VAL A 20 4.14 2.56 -7.19
N CYS A 21 3.39 3.55 -7.69
CA CYS A 21 2.63 3.42 -8.93
C CYS A 21 2.34 4.80 -9.54
N VAL A 22 2.26 4.86 -10.88
CA VAL A 22 1.77 6.02 -11.64
C VAL A 22 0.61 5.59 -12.52
N THR A 23 -0.48 6.37 -12.53
CA THR A 23 -1.68 6.08 -13.31
C THR A 23 -2.23 7.35 -13.97
N VAL A 24 -2.89 7.19 -15.12
CA VAL A 24 -3.54 8.33 -15.81
C VAL A 24 -4.70 8.91 -15.00
N TYR A 25 -5.51 8.05 -14.39
CA TYR A 25 -6.71 8.47 -13.66
C TYR A 25 -6.53 8.32 -12.15
N LYS A 26 -7.04 9.30 -11.38
CA LYS A 26 -7.03 9.26 -9.90
C LYS A 26 -7.67 7.98 -9.34
N LYS A 27 -8.73 7.48 -10.00
CA LYS A 27 -9.43 6.25 -9.61
C LYS A 27 -8.50 5.03 -9.64
N GLY A 28 -7.58 4.97 -10.60
CA GLY A 28 -6.57 3.90 -10.67
C GLY A 28 -5.64 3.93 -9.46
N ALA A 29 -5.06 5.09 -9.15
CA ALA A 29 -4.23 5.29 -7.97
C ALA A 29 -4.95 4.94 -6.65
N MET A 30 -6.23 5.31 -6.52
CA MET A 30 -7.04 4.97 -5.33
C MET A 30 -7.27 3.46 -5.19
N GLU A 31 -7.51 2.74 -6.29
CA GLU A 31 -7.69 1.28 -6.24
C GLU A 31 -6.38 0.57 -5.89
N VAL A 32 -5.24 1.06 -6.40
CA VAL A 32 -3.91 0.56 -6.01
C VAL A 32 -3.70 0.74 -4.50
N LYS A 33 -3.96 1.94 -3.97
CA LYS A 33 -3.89 2.20 -2.52
C LYS A 33 -4.78 1.21 -1.74
N ARG A 34 -6.04 1.04 -2.15
CA ARG A 34 -6.99 0.14 -1.46
C ARG A 34 -6.49 -1.31 -1.42
N ARG A 35 -5.99 -1.83 -2.55
CA ARG A 35 -5.47 -3.21 -2.62
C ARG A 35 -4.21 -3.38 -1.79
N MET A 36 -3.31 -2.40 -1.82
CA MET A 36 -2.11 -2.43 -1.01
C MET A 36 -2.43 -2.39 0.49
N ASP A 37 -3.37 -1.53 0.92
CA ASP A 37 -3.81 -1.49 2.32
C ASP A 37 -4.36 -2.86 2.76
N ILE A 38 -5.13 -3.56 1.89
CA ILE A 38 -5.62 -4.92 2.17
C ILE A 38 -4.47 -5.93 2.30
N LEU A 39 -3.53 -5.93 1.35
CA LEU A 39 -2.39 -6.87 1.35
C LEU A 39 -1.49 -6.66 2.57
N LEU A 40 -1.18 -5.42 2.92
CA LEU A 40 -0.37 -5.09 4.10
C LEU A 40 -1.06 -5.53 5.40
N ASN A 41 -2.38 -5.33 5.49
CA ASN A 41 -3.16 -5.81 6.62
C ASN A 41 -3.15 -7.34 6.74
N GLN A 42 -3.20 -8.07 5.63
CA GLN A 42 -3.10 -9.53 5.62
C GLN A 42 -1.71 -10.01 6.05
N LEU A 43 -0.64 -9.38 5.53
CA LEU A 43 0.73 -9.70 5.92
C LEU A 43 1.00 -9.46 7.42
N ASN A 44 0.46 -8.37 7.96
CA ASN A 44 0.60 -8.07 9.39
C ASN A 44 -0.12 -9.11 10.27
N LYS A 45 -1.29 -9.61 9.84
CA LYS A 45 -1.98 -10.71 10.54
C LYS A 45 -1.19 -12.02 10.51
N GLY A 46 -0.57 -12.34 9.36
CA GLY A 46 0.31 -13.52 9.24
C GLY A 46 1.47 -13.48 10.22
N LYS A 47 2.17 -12.34 10.29
CA LYS A 47 3.32 -12.15 11.21
C LYS A 47 2.94 -12.25 12.70
N GLN A 48 1.76 -11.75 13.08
CA GLN A 48 1.28 -11.88 14.47
C GLN A 48 1.09 -13.35 14.86
N ASN A 49 0.55 -14.17 13.96
CA ASN A 49 0.32 -15.59 14.22
C ASN A 49 1.64 -16.38 14.37
N GLU A 50 2.67 -16.05 13.58
CA GLU A 50 3.99 -16.70 13.69
C GLU A 50 4.71 -16.34 15.01
N SER A 51 4.62 -15.09 15.46
CA SER A 51 5.20 -14.67 16.75
C SER A 51 4.54 -15.31 17.97
N VAL A 52 3.25 -15.65 17.89
CA VAL A 52 2.53 -16.36 18.96
C VAL A 52 2.97 -17.82 19.06
N LEU A 53 3.32 -18.45 17.94
CA LEU A 53 3.78 -19.84 17.90
C LEU A 53 5.24 -20.03 18.35
N GLN A 54 6.08 -18.99 18.26
CA GLN A 54 7.48 -19.04 18.69
C GLN A 54 7.68 -18.71 20.19
N GLY A 55 6.62 -18.31 20.89
CA GLY A 55 6.62 -17.97 22.32
C GLY A 55 5.97 -19.00 23.24
N GLN A 56 5.70 -20.23 22.75
CA GLN A 56 5.17 -21.36 23.54
C GLN A 56 6.20 -22.47 23.68
#